data_AF-A0A920U1T5-F1
#
_entry.id   AF-A0A920U1T5-F1
#
_cell.length_a   1.000
_cell.length_b   1.000
_cell.length_c   1.000
_cell.angle_alpha   90.00
_cell.angle_beta   90.00
_cell.angle_gamma   90.00
#
_symmetry.space_group_name_H-M   'P 1'
#
loop_
_entity.id
_entity.type
_entity.pdbx_description
1 polymer ?
#
loop_
_entity_poly.entity_id
_entity_poly.type
_entity_poly.pdbx_seq_one_letter_code
_entity_poly.pdbx_strand_id
1 'polypeptide(L)'
;MSLRLDESKIHALSQMVENFSGKRMAANSPVVGNDVFTQTSGIHADGDNKGGLYQTELSPARFGRKHSYALGKMSGRASLLKNLEDLGLDSPRKINRRCGENCEIADTKATITPEDLPFIIADILESRDFQHIELLNCSKTRA
;
A
#
# COMPACT_ATOMS: atom_id res chain seq x y z
N MET A 1 28.30 -7.17 18.16
CA MET A 1 28.65 -5.77 18.44
C MET A 1 27.44 -5.14 19.12
N SER A 2 27.53 -4.66 20.36
CA SER A 2 26.38 -4.05 21.06
C SER A 2 26.45 -2.54 20.86
N LEU A 3 25.47 -1.97 20.15
CA LEU A 3 25.30 -0.53 20.02
C LEU A 3 24.47 -0.04 21.22
N ARG A 4 24.82 1.12 21.78
CA ARG A 4 24.09 1.77 22.90
C ARG A 4 22.86 2.57 22.42
N LEU A 5 22.28 2.17 21.29
CA LEU A 5 21.27 2.94 20.56
C LEU A 5 20.04 2.07 20.35
N ASP A 6 18.86 2.57 20.70
CA ASP A 6 17.59 1.92 20.38
C ASP A 6 17.20 2.24 18.94
N GLU A 7 17.51 1.32 18.03
CA GLU A 7 17.26 1.49 16.59
C GLU A 7 15.77 1.60 16.25
N SER A 8 14.88 1.09 17.11
CA SER A 8 13.43 1.20 16.92
C SER A 8 12.91 2.64 17.00
N LYS A 9 13.70 3.56 17.57
CA LYS A 9 13.34 4.98 17.74
C LYS A 9 13.90 5.89 16.66
N ILE A 10 14.79 5.39 15.80
CA ILE A 10 15.49 6.22 14.79
C ILE A 10 14.48 6.93 13.89
N HIS A 11 13.49 6.21 13.35
CA HIS A 11 12.47 6.79 12.47
C HIS A 11 11.67 7.90 13.16
N ALA A 12 11.16 7.65 14.38
CA ALA A 12 10.38 8.63 15.13
C ALA A 12 11.21 9.88 15.49
N LEU A 13 12.48 9.70 15.85
CA LEU A 13 13.39 10.81 16.11
C LEU A 13 13.67 11.63 14.85
N SER A 14 13.86 10.98 13.70
CA SER A 14 14.06 11.69 12.43
C SER A 14 12.82 12.50 12.04
N GLN A 15 11.61 11.95 12.17
CA GLN A 15 10.36 12.68 11.94
C GLN A 15 10.21 13.89 12.88
N MET A 16 10.62 13.74 14.14
CA MET A 16 10.63 14.84 15.11
C MET A 16 11.55 15.98 14.64
N VAL A 17 12.75 15.66 14.18
CA VAL A 17 13.70 16.66 13.67
C VAL A 17 13.21 17.31 12.37
N GLU A 18 12.63 16.53 11.44
CA GLU A 18 11.99 17.06 10.22
C GLU A 18 10.93 18.11 10.58
N ASN A 19 10.05 17.80 11.53
CA ASN A 19 8.98 18.68 11.97
C ASN A 19 9.48 19.97 12.63
N PHE A 20 10.49 19.89 13.52
CA PHE A 20 11.01 21.08 14.21
C PHE A 20 11.95 21.92 13.37
N SER A 21 12.72 21.30 12.47
CA SER A 21 13.68 22.03 11.61
C SER A 21 13.04 22.60 10.34
N GLY A 22 11.85 22.12 9.97
CA GLY A 22 11.20 22.44 8.70
C GLY A 22 11.89 21.85 7.47
N LYS A 23 12.91 21.01 7.64
CA LYS A 23 13.65 20.38 6.56
C LYS A 23 13.05 19.01 6.25
N ARG A 24 12.39 18.91 5.10
CA ARG A 24 11.78 17.65 4.65
C ARG A 24 12.82 16.59 4.36
N MET A 25 12.53 15.37 4.78
CA MET A 25 13.38 14.21 4.49
C MET A 25 13.04 13.65 3.11
N ALA A 26 14.05 13.22 2.37
CA ALA A 26 13.82 12.56 1.09
C ALA A 26 13.18 11.18 1.31
N ALA A 27 12.20 10.81 0.48
CA ALA A 27 11.45 9.57 0.63
C ALA A 27 12.33 8.31 0.51
N ASN A 28 13.45 8.39 -0.21
CA ASN A 28 14.45 7.33 -0.36
C ASN A 28 15.61 7.40 0.67
N SER A 29 15.53 8.27 1.68
CA SER A 29 16.57 8.41 2.70
C SER A 29 16.78 7.08 3.43
N PRO A 30 18.00 6.51 3.51
CA PRO A 30 18.19 5.18 4.06
C PRO A 30 17.62 5.01 5.47
N VAL A 31 17.00 3.86 5.77
CA VAL A 31 16.36 3.50 7.04
C VAL A 31 15.11 4.32 7.39
N VAL A 32 15.09 5.62 7.12
CA VAL A 32 14.11 6.56 7.67
C VAL A 32 13.15 7.14 6.65
N GLY A 33 13.49 7.07 5.35
CA GLY A 33 12.62 7.52 4.27
C GLY A 33 11.40 6.61 4.10
N ASN A 34 10.29 7.19 3.67
CA ASN A 34 9.01 6.50 3.52
C ASN A 34 9.07 5.31 2.55
N ASP A 35 9.89 5.38 1.50
CA ASP A 35 9.91 4.40 0.42
C ASP A 35 10.84 3.21 0.67
N VAL A 36 11.73 3.30 1.67
CA VAL A 36 12.85 2.35 1.86
C VAL A 36 12.38 0.91 2.11
N PHE A 37 11.22 0.74 2.75
CA PHE A 37 10.67 -0.58 3.07
C PHE A 37 9.43 -0.91 2.21
N THR A 38 9.20 -0.16 1.13
CA THR A 38 8.07 -0.36 0.22
C THR A 38 8.43 -1.37 -0.87
N GLN A 39 7.68 -2.46 -0.94
CA GLN A 39 7.78 -3.46 -2.00
C GLN A 39 6.93 -3.05 -3.19
N THR A 40 7.56 -2.81 -4.34
CA THR A 40 6.88 -2.32 -5.55
C THR A 40 6.52 -3.42 -6.53
N SER A 41 7.19 -4.58 -6.45
CA SER A 41 7.01 -5.68 -7.38
C SER A 41 6.22 -6.83 -6.75
N GLY A 42 5.28 -7.38 -7.53
CA GLY A 42 4.50 -8.55 -7.13
C GLY A 42 5.38 -9.77 -6.78
N ILE A 43 6.55 -9.91 -7.41
CA ILE A 43 7.48 -11.01 -7.09
C ILE A 43 8.10 -10.86 -5.70
N HIS A 44 8.31 -9.63 -5.23
CA HIS A 44 8.85 -9.40 -3.89
C HIS A 44 7.79 -9.76 -2.83
N ALA A 45 6.54 -9.33 -3.05
CA ALA A 45 5.42 -9.69 -2.19
C ALA A 45 5.15 -11.21 -2.18
N ASP A 46 5.29 -11.87 -3.33
CA ASP A 46 5.20 -13.33 -3.43
C ASP A 46 6.36 -14.02 -2.71
N GLY A 47 7.58 -13.49 -2.82
CA GLY A 47 8.75 -13.98 -2.09
C GLY A 47 8.61 -13.87 -0.57
N ASP A 48 7.98 -12.81 -0.07
CA ASP A 48 7.65 -12.66 1.35
C ASP A 48 6.69 -13.77 1.80
N ASN A 49 5.64 -14.04 1.03
CA ASN A 49 4.67 -15.10 1.31
C ASN A 49 5.28 -16.51 1.26
N LYS A 50 6.34 -16.72 0.47
CA LYS A 50 7.03 -18.01 0.31
C LYS A 50 8.17 -18.22 1.31
N GLY A 51 8.12 -17.56 2.46
CA GLY A 51 9.10 -17.72 3.53
C GLY A 51 10.19 -16.66 3.54
N GLY A 52 9.90 -15.44 3.09
CA GLY A 52 10.81 -14.30 3.26
C GLY A 52 12.06 -14.35 2.38
N LEU A 53 11.91 -14.74 1.10
CA LEU A 53 13.03 -14.96 0.18
C LEU A 53 13.93 -13.73 -0.03
N TYR A 54 13.42 -12.52 0.24
CA TYR A 54 14.12 -11.25 0.05
C TYR A 54 14.41 -10.52 1.37
N GLN A 55 14.35 -11.23 2.50
CA GLN A 55 14.67 -10.64 3.80
C GLN A 55 16.18 -10.43 3.95
N THR A 56 16.53 -9.33 4.63
CA THR A 56 17.91 -8.98 4.97
C THR A 56 17.99 -8.64 6.45
N GLU A 57 19.22 -8.56 6.99
CA GLU A 57 19.51 -8.07 8.35
C GLU A 57 19.01 -6.64 8.61
N LEU A 58 18.72 -5.88 7.54
CA LEU A 58 18.12 -4.55 7.59
C LEU A 58 16.60 -4.64 7.44
N SER A 59 15.96 -5.43 8.31
CA SER A 59 14.52 -5.57 8.31
C SER A 59 13.84 -4.30 8.85
N PRO A 60 12.63 -3.94 8.36
CA PRO A 60 11.89 -2.80 8.88
C PRO A 60 11.59 -2.92 10.38
N ALA A 61 11.37 -4.15 10.88
CA ALA A 61 11.08 -4.42 12.28
C ALA A 61 12.20 -3.97 13.22
N ARG A 62 13.47 -4.09 12.80
CA ARG A 62 14.64 -3.58 13.53
C ARG A 62 14.54 -2.08 13.83
N PHE A 63 13.90 -1.33 12.94
CA PHE A 63 13.74 0.12 13.03
C PHE A 63 12.33 0.55 13.48
N GLY A 64 11.54 -0.36 14.04
CA GLY A 64 10.18 -0.07 14.50
C GLY A 64 9.19 0.23 13.36
N ARG A 65 9.47 -0.28 12.15
CA ARG A 65 8.67 -0.08 10.94
C ARG A 65 8.12 -1.41 10.43
N LYS A 66 7.27 -1.34 9.41
CA LYS A 66 6.73 -2.50 8.68
C LYS A 66 7.01 -2.34 7.19
N HIS A 67 6.97 -3.45 6.46
CA HIS A 67 6.89 -3.39 5.01
C HIS A 67 5.55 -2.79 4.59
N SER A 68 5.56 -2.07 3.48
CA SER A 68 4.38 -1.65 2.75
C SER A 68 4.47 -2.21 1.33
N TYR A 69 3.33 -2.33 0.66
CA TYR A 69 3.27 -2.93 -0.67
C TYR A 69 2.60 -1.94 -1.62
N ALA A 70 3.35 -1.42 -2.59
CA ALA A 70 2.79 -0.45 -3.54
C ALA A 70 1.79 -1.13 -4.48
N LEU A 71 0.72 -0.41 -4.81
CA LEU A 71 -0.31 -0.83 -5.75
C LEU A 71 -0.15 -0.03 -7.05
N GLY A 72 0.18 -0.72 -8.12
CA GLY A 72 0.44 -0.14 -9.43
C GLY A 72 0.75 -1.19 -10.47
N LYS A 73 1.28 -0.79 -11.63
CA LYS A 73 1.49 -1.70 -12.77
C LYS A 73 2.34 -2.93 -12.47
N MET A 74 3.34 -2.78 -11.61
CA MET A 74 4.24 -3.87 -11.22
C MET A 74 3.71 -4.66 -10.02
N SER A 75 2.62 -4.21 -9.41
CA SER A 75 2.00 -4.91 -8.28
C SER A 75 1.28 -6.15 -8.78
N GLY A 76 1.51 -7.27 -8.09
CA GLY A 76 0.87 -8.54 -8.39
C GLY A 76 -0.25 -8.83 -7.41
N ARG A 77 -0.89 -9.99 -7.60
CA ARG A 77 -1.88 -10.54 -6.66
C ARG A 77 -1.39 -10.54 -5.21
N ALA A 78 -0.13 -10.94 -4.97
CA ALA A 78 0.43 -10.99 -3.62
C ALA A 78 0.48 -9.61 -2.95
N SER A 79 0.83 -8.55 -3.69
CA SER A 79 0.83 -7.18 -3.19
C SER A 79 -0.58 -6.71 -2.81
N LEU A 80 -1.58 -7.02 -3.63
CA LEU A 80 -2.98 -6.71 -3.33
C LEU A 80 -3.45 -7.42 -2.06
N LEU A 81 -3.20 -8.72 -1.96
CA LEU A 81 -3.60 -9.51 -0.78
C LEU A 81 -2.99 -8.97 0.51
N LYS A 82 -1.72 -8.53 0.47
CA LYS A 82 -1.05 -7.91 1.61
C LYS A 82 -1.71 -6.61 2.04
N ASN A 83 -2.06 -5.74 1.08
CA ASN A 83 -2.78 -4.51 1.42
C ASN A 83 -4.19 -4.79 1.97
N LEU A 84 -4.88 -5.84 1.51
CA LEU A 84 -6.19 -6.22 2.07
C LEU A 84 -6.07 -6.77 3.48
N GLU A 85 -5.05 -7.57 3.74
CA GLU A 85 -4.70 -8.04 5.08
C GLU A 85 -4.41 -6.87 6.02
N ASP A 86 -3.63 -5.88 5.57
CA ASP A 86 -3.33 -4.67 6.35
C ASP A 86 -4.58 -3.82 6.65
N LEU A 87 -5.60 -3.86 5.79
CA LEU A 87 -6.92 -3.23 6.01
C LEU A 87 -7.88 -4.08 6.85
N GLY A 88 -7.50 -5.30 7.23
CA GLY A 88 -8.37 -6.24 7.95
C GLY A 88 -9.51 -6.82 7.10
N LEU A 89 -9.36 -6.81 5.77
CA LEU A 89 -10.34 -7.33 4.83
C LEU A 89 -9.95 -8.75 4.40
N ASP A 90 -10.87 -9.70 4.60
CA ASP A 90 -10.70 -11.05 4.07
C ASP A 90 -10.71 -11.04 2.54
N SER A 91 -9.79 -11.77 1.91
CA SER A 91 -9.76 -11.90 0.45
C SER A 91 -10.98 -12.69 -0.04
N PRO A 92 -11.98 -12.08 -0.70
CA PRO A 92 -13.09 -12.80 -1.27
C PRO A 92 -12.58 -13.72 -2.38
N ARG A 93 -13.13 -14.93 -2.49
CA ARG A 93 -12.90 -15.82 -3.65
C ARG A 93 -13.08 -15.09 -4.99
N LYS A 94 -13.96 -14.09 -5.05
CA LYS A 94 -14.20 -13.25 -6.23
C LYS A 94 -13.00 -12.32 -6.57
N ILE A 95 -12.37 -11.69 -5.58
CA ILE A 95 -11.14 -10.89 -5.80
C ILE A 95 -10.02 -11.81 -6.26
N ASN A 96 -9.86 -12.95 -5.60
CA ASN A 96 -8.89 -13.97 -6.01
C ASN A 96 -9.13 -14.50 -7.43
N ARG A 97 -10.37 -14.52 -7.93
CA ARG A 97 -10.63 -14.90 -9.33
C ARG A 97 -10.25 -13.78 -10.30
N ARG A 98 -10.76 -12.56 -10.09
CA ARG A 98 -10.49 -11.43 -11.00
C ARG A 98 -9.01 -11.02 -11.03
N CYS A 99 -8.32 -11.06 -9.89
CA CYS A 99 -6.88 -10.75 -9.84
C CYS A 99 -5.98 -11.86 -10.38
N GLY A 100 -6.51 -13.06 -10.64
CA GLY A 100 -5.75 -14.17 -11.25
C GLY A 100 -5.65 -14.08 -12.78
N GLU A 101 -6.59 -13.39 -13.42
CA GLU A 101 -6.71 -13.37 -14.89
C GLU A 101 -6.05 -12.14 -15.50
N ASN A 102 -6.17 -10.96 -14.87
CA ASN A 102 -5.36 -9.75 -15.08
C ASN A 102 -5.67 -8.83 -13.89
N CYS A 103 -4.67 -8.34 -13.15
CA CYS A 103 -4.93 -7.28 -12.17
C CYS A 103 -5.35 -6.01 -12.95
N GLU A 104 -6.65 -5.83 -13.22
CA GLU A 104 -7.20 -4.62 -13.86
C GLU A 104 -6.75 -3.35 -13.11
N ILE A 105 -6.59 -3.49 -11.80
CA ILE A 105 -6.05 -2.50 -10.84
C ILE A 105 -4.61 -2.09 -11.20
N ALA A 106 -3.78 -3.02 -11.68
CA ALA A 106 -2.39 -2.73 -12.07
C ALA A 106 -2.33 -1.95 -13.40
N ASP A 107 -3.29 -2.17 -14.30
CA ASP A 107 -3.31 -1.52 -15.61
C ASP A 107 -3.79 -0.06 -15.59
N THR A 108 -4.32 0.42 -14.47
CA THR A 108 -4.94 1.76 -14.36
C THR A 108 -3.92 2.91 -14.52
N LYS A 109 -2.60 2.66 -14.60
CA LYS A 109 -1.50 3.66 -14.65
C LYS A 109 -1.50 4.72 -13.51
N ALA A 110 -2.51 4.74 -12.67
CA ALA A 110 -2.63 5.59 -11.49
C ALA A 110 -1.90 4.97 -10.30
N THR A 111 -1.34 5.83 -9.45
CA THR A 111 -0.88 5.41 -8.12
C THR A 111 -2.11 5.15 -7.27
N ILE A 112 -2.28 3.90 -6.85
CA ILE A 112 -3.41 3.49 -6.02
C ILE A 112 -2.94 3.48 -4.57
N THR A 113 -3.66 4.19 -3.72
CA THR A 113 -3.42 4.20 -2.29
C THR A 113 -4.17 3.04 -1.63
N PRO A 114 -3.71 2.52 -0.48
CA PRO A 114 -4.45 1.52 0.27
C PRO A 114 -5.89 1.97 0.58
N GLU A 115 -6.13 3.26 0.77
CA GLU A 115 -7.43 3.87 1.03
C GLU A 115 -8.38 3.79 -0.17
N ASP A 116 -7.87 3.65 -1.39
CA ASP A 116 -8.67 3.48 -2.60
C ASP A 116 -9.20 2.05 -2.74
N LEU A 117 -8.56 1.06 -2.09
CA LEU A 117 -8.89 -0.36 -2.25
C LEU A 117 -10.33 -0.72 -1.91
N PRO A 118 -10.94 -0.24 -0.81
CA PRO A 118 -12.33 -0.56 -0.50
C PRO A 118 -13.29 -0.14 -1.61
N PHE A 119 -13.03 1.00 -2.26
CA PHE A 119 -13.86 1.52 -3.35
C PHE A 119 -13.68 0.70 -4.64
N ILE A 120 -12.43 0.42 -4.99
CA ILE A 120 -12.09 -0.43 -6.15
C ILE A 120 -12.70 -1.82 -5.98
N ILE A 121 -12.68 -2.36 -4.76
CA ILE A 121 -13.25 -3.67 -4.45
C ILE A 121 -14.76 -3.66 -4.49
N ALA A 122 -15.41 -2.61 -3.97
CA ALA A 122 -16.85 -2.47 -4.05
C ALA A 122 -17.32 -2.50 -5.51
N ASP A 123 -16.70 -1.70 -6.39
CA ASP A 123 -17.00 -1.67 -7.83
C ASP A 123 -16.78 -3.04 -8.51
N ILE A 124 -15.73 -3.76 -8.11
CA ILE A 124 -15.43 -5.10 -8.62
C ILE A 124 -16.44 -6.16 -8.14
N LEU A 125 -16.88 -6.07 -6.90
CA LEU A 125 -17.77 -7.04 -6.24
C LEU A 125 -19.23 -6.82 -6.57
N GLU A 126 -19.64 -5.57 -6.82
CA GLU A 126 -20.97 -5.23 -7.29
C GLU A 126 -21.25 -5.97 -8.61
N SER A 127 -22.36 -6.72 -8.62
CA SER A 127 -22.93 -7.22 -9.87
C SER A 127 -23.30 -6.01 -10.73
N ARG A 128 -23.25 -6.16 -12.07
CA ARG A 128 -23.61 -5.10 -13.03
C ARG A 128 -25.11 -4.76 -13.03
N ASP A 129 -25.78 -4.90 -11.89
CA ASP A 129 -27.17 -4.51 -11.67
C ASP A 129 -27.20 -3.01 -11.35
N PHE A 130 -26.69 -2.19 -12.26
CA PHE A 130 -26.76 -0.74 -12.13
C PHE A 130 -28.22 -0.31 -12.26
N GLN A 131 -28.86 0.05 -11.14
CA GLN A 131 -30.08 0.84 -11.19
C GLN A 131 -29.71 2.23 -11.71
N HIS A 132 -30.04 2.48 -12.97
CA HIS A 132 -29.85 3.80 -13.57
C HIS A 132 -30.75 4.79 -12.84
N ILE A 133 -30.14 5.82 -12.26
CA ILE A 133 -30.86 6.90 -11.61
C ILE A 133 -30.82 8.10 -12.54
N GLU A 134 -31.98 8.65 -12.86
CA GLU A 134 -32.10 9.85 -13.69
C GLU A 134 -32.06 11.09 -12.80
N LEU A 135 -31.14 12.01 -13.09
CA LEU A 135 -31.11 13.32 -12.45
C LEU A 135 -32.26 14.17 -13.00
N LEU A 136 -33.41 14.14 -12.32
CA LEU A 136 -34.61 14.86 -12.74
C LEU A 136 -34.45 16.39 -12.66
N ASN A 137 -33.63 16.90 -11.74
CA ASN A 137 -33.34 18.32 -11.61
C ASN A 137 -32.02 18.57 -10.87
N CYS A 138 -31.19 19.47 -11.38
CA CYS A 138 -29.98 19.96 -10.73
C CYS A 138 -29.89 21.47 -10.88
N SER A 139 -29.86 22.21 -9.76
CA SER A 139 -29.66 23.65 -9.74
C SER A 139 -28.32 23.98 -9.08
N LYS A 140 -27.49 24.76 -9.79
CA LYS A 140 -26.24 25.30 -9.24
C LYS A 140 -26.51 26.70 -8.71
N THR A 141 -26.51 26.85 -7.39
CA THR A 141 -26.43 28.18 -6.74
C THR A 141 -24.97 28.63 -6.72
N ARG A 142 -24.68 29.77 -7.37
CA ARG A 142 -23.43 30.50 -7.14
C ARG A 142 -23.56 31.25 -5.82
N ALA A 143 -22.51 31.18 -5.00
CA ALA A 143 -22.32 32.09 -3.88
C ALA A 143 -22.05 33.51 -4.38
#